data_AF-A0A091V8D4-F1
#
_entry.id   AF-A0A091V8D4-F1
#
_cell.length_a   1.000
_cell.length_b   1.000
_cell.length_c   1.000
_cell.angle_alpha   90.00
_cell.angle_beta   90.00
_cell.angle_gamma   90.00
#
_symmetry.space_group_name_H-M   'P 1'
#
loop_
_entity.id
_entity.type
_entity.pdbx_description
1 polymer ?
#
loop_
_entity_poly.entity_id
_entity_poly.type
_entity_poly.pdbx_seq_one_letter_code
_entity_poly.pdbx_strand_id
1 'polypeptide(L)'
;SSFSTTEDLERDMEEVKVSFQNKTLALQRIQLTFALRNKMQQNDSDSRLIMETVKHIVMLSTAIIDCQQQAREKEQKLIDIKRKRLLLKKAGQQKLQQIHTMIRKQKEEQASMKVNEALEKIHNKLQKERKMTTVIQNVFQNIIIGSRVNWAEDPSLKAIVLQLEKDV
;
A
#
# COMPACT_ATOMS: atom_id res chain seq x y z
N SER A 1 16.26 37.87 20.45
CA SER A 1 17.40 37.01 20.81
C SER A 1 17.51 36.78 22.32
N SER A 2 17.10 37.73 23.18
CA SER A 2 17.15 37.59 24.65
C SER A 2 16.26 36.48 25.23
N PHE A 3 15.08 36.21 24.65
CA PHE A 3 14.13 35.20 25.16
C PHE A 3 14.68 33.76 25.08
N SER A 4 15.42 33.43 24.00
CA SER A 4 16.10 32.14 23.84
C SER A 4 17.21 31.95 24.87
N THR A 5 17.92 33.02 25.24
CA THR A 5 19.00 32.94 26.23
C THR A 5 18.44 32.68 27.64
N THR A 6 17.26 33.21 27.96
CA THR A 6 16.59 32.97 29.25
C THR A 6 16.07 31.53 29.37
N GLU A 7 15.46 30.98 28.31
CA GLU A 7 14.97 29.59 28.29
C GLU A 7 16.11 28.57 28.38
N ASP A 8 17.25 28.85 27.71
CA ASP A 8 18.43 27.99 27.79
C ASP A 8 19.08 28.06 29.19
N LEU A 9 19.17 29.24 29.80
CA LEU A 9 19.62 29.39 31.19
C LEU A 9 18.71 28.66 32.18
N GLU A 10 17.39 28.66 31.97
CA GLU A 10 16.43 27.95 32.83
C GLU A 10 16.59 26.43 32.71
N ARG A 11 16.82 25.93 31.50
CA ARG A 11 17.13 24.52 31.23
C ARG A 11 18.42 24.09 31.91
N ASP A 12 19.48 24.88 31.75
CA ASP A 12 20.80 24.62 32.36
C ASP A 12 20.70 24.63 33.89
N MET A 13 19.94 25.57 34.45
CA MET A 13 19.70 25.65 35.90
C MET A 13 18.96 24.43 36.42
N GLU A 14 17.91 23.96 35.72
CA GLU A 14 17.18 22.77 36.13
C GLU A 14 18.04 21.51 36.01
N GLU A 15 18.88 21.39 34.97
CA GLU A 15 19.85 20.29 34.84
C GLU A 15 20.85 20.27 36.00
N VAL A 16 21.44 21.42 36.34
CA VAL A 16 22.39 21.55 37.47
C VAL A 16 21.71 21.20 38.79
N LYS A 17 20.48 21.64 39.00
CA LYS A 17 19.69 21.34 40.20
C LYS A 17 19.38 19.85 40.32
N VAL A 18 18.92 19.21 39.25
CA VAL A 18 18.68 17.75 39.21
C VAL A 18 20.00 17.00 39.48
N SER A 19 21.09 17.43 38.86
CA SER A 19 22.43 16.86 39.09
C SER A 19 22.87 16.96 40.56
N PHE A 20 22.70 18.13 41.17
CA PHE A 20 23.01 18.35 42.59
C PHE A 20 22.16 17.47 43.52
N GLN A 21 20.85 17.38 43.26
CA GLN A 21 19.94 16.53 44.04
C GLN A 21 20.32 15.05 43.92
N ASN A 22 20.65 14.58 42.71
CA ASN A 22 21.09 13.20 42.48
C ASN A 22 22.39 12.88 43.21
N LYS A 23 23.39 13.78 43.16
CA LYS A 23 24.65 13.62 43.89
C LYS A 23 24.44 13.60 45.40
N THR A 24 23.59 14.48 45.92
CA THR A 24 23.24 14.54 47.35
C THR A 24 22.57 13.23 47.80
N LEU A 25 21.61 12.73 47.02
CA LEU A 25 20.94 11.47 47.31
C LEU A 25 21.91 10.28 47.27
N ALA A 26 22.82 10.25 46.30
CA ALA A 26 23.85 9.22 46.20
C ALA A 26 24.75 9.22 47.45
N LEU A 27 25.19 10.40 47.90
CA LEU A 27 26.00 10.53 49.11
C LEU A 27 25.25 10.04 50.35
N GLN A 28 23.99 10.45 50.53
CA GLN A 28 23.15 10.01 51.65
C GLN A 28 22.97 8.48 51.66
N ARG A 29 22.79 7.85 50.49
CA ARG A 29 22.70 6.38 50.37
C ARG A 29 24.01 5.69 50.77
N ILE A 30 25.16 6.25 50.38
CA ILE A 30 26.48 5.71 50.76
C ILE A 30 26.66 5.78 52.28
N GLN A 31 26.36 6.94 52.88
CA GLN A 31 26.46 7.13 54.33
C GLN A 31 25.54 6.19 55.11
N LEU A 32 24.28 6.04 54.68
CA LEU A 32 23.34 5.10 55.29
C LEU A 32 23.84 3.66 55.18
N THR A 33 24.33 3.26 54.00
CA THR A 33 24.86 1.90 53.78
C THR A 33 26.07 1.62 54.67
N PHE A 34 26.94 2.61 54.86
CA PHE A 34 28.08 2.51 55.76
C PHE A 34 27.64 2.35 57.22
N ALA A 35 26.69 3.17 57.68
CA ALA A 35 26.13 3.07 59.03
C ALA A 35 25.46 1.70 59.28
N LEU A 36 24.65 1.22 58.33
CA LEU A 36 24.01 -0.09 58.38
C LEU A 36 25.03 -1.22 58.45
N ARG A 37 26.09 -1.17 57.62
CA ARG A 37 27.17 -2.16 57.64
C ARG A 37 27.83 -2.21 59.02
N ASN A 38 28.17 -1.06 59.60
CA ASN A 38 28.79 -1.00 60.91
C ASN A 38 27.87 -1.55 62.01
N LYS A 39 26.55 -1.27 61.93
CA LYS A 39 25.58 -1.83 62.87
C LYS A 39 25.53 -3.36 62.76
N MET A 40 25.45 -3.92 61.56
CA MET A 40 25.41 -5.36 61.33
C MET A 40 26.64 -6.12 61.87
N GLN A 41 27.80 -5.47 61.95
CA GLN A 41 29.02 -6.07 62.51
C GLN A 41 28.95 -6.27 64.04
N GLN A 42 28.04 -5.59 64.74
CA GLN A 42 27.89 -5.70 66.20
C GLN A 42 27.25 -7.04 66.62
N ASN A 43 26.63 -7.76 65.69
CA ASN A 43 26.11 -9.13 65.84
C ASN A 43 25.15 -9.36 67.03
N ASP A 44 24.51 -8.28 67.49
CA ASP A 44 23.45 -8.29 68.49
C ASP A 44 22.10 -8.74 67.88
N SER A 45 21.05 -8.85 68.71
CA SER A 45 19.71 -9.26 68.26
C SER A 45 19.17 -8.37 67.13
N ASP A 46 19.37 -7.06 67.25
CA ASP A 46 18.88 -6.08 66.28
C ASP A 46 19.64 -6.22 64.95
N SER A 47 20.94 -6.48 65.01
CA SER A 47 21.82 -6.72 63.86
C SER A 47 21.35 -7.91 63.05
N ARG A 48 20.89 -8.98 63.71
CA ARG A 48 20.33 -10.17 63.04
C ARG A 48 19.01 -9.87 62.34
N LEU A 49 18.11 -9.15 63.00
CA LEU A 49 16.82 -8.72 62.41
C LEU A 49 17.04 -7.81 61.19
N ILE A 50 17.97 -6.86 61.29
CA ILE A 50 18.33 -5.96 60.19
C ILE A 50 18.91 -6.78 59.02
N MET A 51 19.80 -7.75 59.29
CA MET A 51 20.38 -8.61 58.26
C MET A 51 19.33 -9.45 57.52
N GLU A 52 18.41 -10.08 58.27
CA GLU A 52 17.31 -10.85 57.70
C GLU A 52 16.40 -9.98 56.83
N THR A 53 16.09 -8.79 57.31
CA THR A 53 15.28 -7.80 56.57
C THR A 53 15.97 -7.39 55.27
N VAL A 54 17.27 -7.06 55.32
CA VAL A 54 18.04 -6.69 54.13
C VAL A 54 18.12 -7.85 53.14
N LYS A 55 18.33 -9.08 53.60
CA LYS A 55 18.31 -10.28 52.75
C LYS A 55 16.96 -10.42 52.03
N HIS A 56 15.85 -10.22 52.74
CA HIS A 56 14.52 -10.27 52.16
C HIS A 56 14.29 -9.15 51.13
N ILE A 57 14.74 -7.93 51.42
CA ILE A 57 14.69 -6.79 50.49
C ILE A 57 15.47 -7.10 49.21
N VAL A 58 16.68 -7.65 49.33
CA VAL A 58 17.51 -8.03 48.17
C VAL A 58 16.79 -9.08 47.32
N MET A 59 16.26 -10.13 47.95
CA MET A 59 15.51 -11.18 47.26
C MET A 59 14.30 -10.62 46.49
N LEU A 60 13.48 -9.78 47.13
CA LEU A 60 12.36 -9.11 46.45
C LEU A 60 12.85 -8.22 45.31
N SER A 61 13.90 -7.43 45.52
CA SER A 61 14.43 -6.53 44.51
C SER A 61 14.93 -7.28 43.28
N THR A 62 15.60 -8.41 43.47
CA THR A 62 16.01 -9.30 42.39
C THR A 62 14.81 -9.83 41.62
N ALA A 63 13.79 -10.35 42.33
CA ALA A 63 12.57 -10.85 41.68
C ALA A 63 11.83 -9.76 40.88
N ILE A 64 11.81 -8.52 41.39
CA ILE A 64 11.23 -7.36 40.68
C ILE A 64 12.03 -7.07 39.41
N ILE A 65 13.36 -7.04 39.48
CA ILE A 65 14.23 -6.80 38.32
C ILE A 65 14.00 -7.88 37.25
N ASP A 66 13.93 -9.15 37.64
CA ASP A 66 13.68 -10.26 36.72
C ASP A 66 12.31 -10.14 36.05
N CYS A 67 11.26 -9.85 36.82
CA CYS A 67 9.92 -9.59 36.28
C CYS A 67 9.89 -8.42 35.29
N GLN A 68 10.57 -7.31 35.63
CA GLN A 68 10.69 -6.15 34.73
C GLN A 68 11.43 -6.50 33.44
N GLN A 69 12.48 -7.32 33.54
CA GLN A 69 13.23 -7.76 32.37
C GLN A 69 12.38 -8.62 31.44
N GLN A 70 11.66 -9.60 32.00
CA GLN A 70 10.74 -10.44 31.23
C GLN A 70 9.60 -9.61 30.60
N ALA A 71 9.10 -8.59 31.30
CA ALA A 71 8.10 -7.68 30.76
C ALA A 71 8.62 -6.92 29.55
N ARG A 72 9.84 -6.34 29.63
CA ARG A 72 10.49 -5.65 28.51
C ARG A 72 10.70 -6.56 27.31
N GLU A 73 11.13 -7.80 27.53
CA GLU A 73 11.31 -8.78 26.45
C GLU A 73 9.99 -9.13 25.76
N LYS A 74 8.92 -9.33 26.53
CA LYS A 74 7.57 -9.58 25.98
C LYS A 74 7.04 -8.38 25.21
N GLU A 75 7.26 -7.17 25.73
CA GLU A 75 6.88 -5.93 25.05
C GLU A 75 7.60 -5.76 23.72
N GLN A 76 8.91 -6.04 23.68
CA GLN A 76 9.68 -6.00 22.44
C GLN A 76 9.15 -7.01 21.41
N LYS A 77 8.90 -8.25 21.84
CA LYS A 77 8.29 -9.28 20.97
C LYS A 77 6.92 -8.84 20.44
N LEU A 78 6.10 -8.19 21.28
CA LEU A 78 4.80 -7.66 20.87
C LEU A 78 4.94 -6.55 19.82
N ILE A 79 5.90 -5.65 19.98
CA ILE A 79 6.21 -4.60 19.00
C ILE A 79 6.60 -5.21 17.66
N ASP A 80 7.44 -6.24 17.66
CA ASP A 80 7.88 -6.89 16.41
C ASP A 80 6.73 -7.63 15.72
N ILE A 81 5.85 -8.28 16.47
CA ILE A 81 4.62 -8.88 15.92
C ILE A 81 3.71 -7.80 15.31
N LYS A 82 3.54 -6.65 15.98
CA LYS A 82 2.76 -5.52 15.46
C LYS A 82 3.36 -5.00 14.15
N ARG A 83 4.69 -4.86 14.04
CA ARG A 83 5.38 -4.47 12.79
C ARG A 83 5.15 -5.49 11.67
N LYS A 84 5.36 -6.78 11.94
CA LYS A 84 5.17 -7.85 10.93
C LYS A 84 3.74 -7.88 10.40
N ARG A 85 2.74 -7.77 11.29
CA ARG A 85 1.32 -7.68 10.91
C ARG A 85 1.03 -6.46 10.04
N LEU A 86 1.62 -5.30 10.35
CA LEU A 86 1.45 -4.10 9.54
C LEU A 86 2.02 -4.28 8.13
N LEU A 87 3.22 -4.85 8.01
CA LEU A 87 3.84 -5.14 6.72
C LEU A 87 2.98 -6.11 5.89
N LEU A 88 2.47 -7.18 6.52
CA LEU A 88 1.60 -8.14 5.86
C LEU A 88 0.29 -7.48 5.38
N LYS A 89 -0.32 -6.62 6.21
CA LYS A 89 -1.53 -5.87 5.81
C LYS A 89 -1.28 -4.99 4.59
N LYS A 90 -0.16 -4.27 4.54
CA LYS A 90 0.23 -3.44 3.39
C LYS A 90 0.44 -4.29 2.14
N ALA A 91 1.18 -5.40 2.26
CA ALA A 91 1.41 -6.31 1.14
C ALA A 91 0.09 -6.92 0.62
N GLY A 92 -0.81 -7.32 1.52
CA GLY A 92 -2.14 -7.82 1.16
C GLY A 92 -2.98 -6.78 0.43
N GLN A 93 -2.99 -5.53 0.90
CA GLN A 93 -3.68 -4.43 0.21
C GLN A 93 -3.12 -4.18 -1.19
N GLN A 94 -1.79 -4.17 -1.36
CA GLN A 94 -1.16 -4.01 -2.67
C GLN A 94 -1.52 -5.16 -3.63
N LYS A 95 -1.50 -6.40 -3.15
CA LYS A 95 -1.91 -7.57 -3.96
C LYS A 95 -3.38 -7.50 -4.38
N LEU A 96 -4.27 -7.08 -3.48
CA LEU A 96 -5.68 -6.90 -3.79
C LEU A 96 -5.89 -5.81 -4.86
N GLN A 97 -5.16 -4.69 -4.76
CA GLN A 97 -5.19 -3.63 -5.79
C GLN A 97 -4.69 -4.13 -7.15
N GLN A 98 -3.64 -4.96 -7.18
CA GLN A 98 -3.14 -5.58 -8.40
C GLN A 98 -4.20 -6.50 -9.03
N ILE A 99 -4.85 -7.35 -8.22
CA ILE A 99 -5.94 -8.23 -8.67
C ILE A 99 -7.08 -7.42 -9.28
N HIS A 100 -7.55 -6.37 -8.60
CA HIS A 100 -8.62 -5.51 -9.11
C HIS A 100 -8.23 -4.85 -10.44
N THR A 101 -6.98 -4.41 -10.57
CA THR A 101 -6.47 -3.80 -11.80
C THR A 101 -6.42 -4.80 -12.95
N MET A 102 -5.95 -6.03 -12.69
CA MET A 102 -5.93 -7.11 -13.69
C MET A 102 -7.33 -7.49 -14.14
N ILE A 103 -8.28 -7.65 -13.21
CA ILE A 103 -9.68 -7.95 -13.52
C ILE A 103 -10.29 -6.86 -14.42
N ARG A 104 -10.01 -5.59 -14.11
CA ARG A 104 -10.49 -4.47 -14.94
C ARG A 104 -9.91 -4.53 -16.35
N LYS A 105 -8.59 -4.70 -16.49
CA LYS A 105 -7.93 -4.83 -17.80
C LYS A 105 -8.52 -5.98 -18.62
N GLN A 106 -8.70 -7.14 -18.00
CA GLN A 106 -9.30 -8.30 -18.67
C GLN A 106 -10.72 -8.03 -19.17
N LYS A 107 -11.54 -7.29 -18.40
CA LYS A 107 -12.89 -6.89 -18.83
C LYS A 107 -12.84 -5.93 -20.02
N GLU A 108 -11.93 -4.96 -19.99
CA GLU A 108 -11.72 -4.00 -21.09
C GLU A 108 -11.27 -4.72 -22.38
N GLU A 109 -10.30 -5.63 -22.26
CA GLU A 109 -9.84 -6.46 -23.37
C GLU A 109 -10.97 -7.31 -23.94
N GLN A 110 -11.75 -7.98 -23.09
CA GLN A 110 -12.89 -8.79 -23.53
C GLN A 110 -13.98 -7.95 -24.23
N ALA A 111 -14.24 -6.73 -23.75
CA ALA A 111 -15.17 -5.80 -24.39
C ALA A 111 -14.65 -5.36 -25.78
N SER A 112 -13.36 -5.03 -25.88
CA SER A 112 -12.74 -4.63 -27.15
C SER A 112 -12.76 -5.74 -28.20
N MET A 113 -12.50 -6.99 -27.78
CA MET A 113 -12.53 -8.17 -28.65
C MET A 113 -13.94 -8.42 -29.20
N LYS A 114 -14.98 -8.31 -28.35
CA LYS A 114 -16.39 -8.43 -28.79
C LYS A 114 -16.78 -7.35 -29.81
N VAL A 115 -16.33 -6.11 -29.61
CA VAL A 115 -16.57 -5.02 -30.57
C VAL A 115 -15.87 -5.32 -31.89
N ASN A 116 -14.62 -5.80 -31.85
CA ASN A 116 -13.87 -6.13 -33.05
C ASN A 116 -14.51 -7.28 -33.84
N GLU A 117 -14.98 -8.33 -33.15
CA GLU A 117 -15.74 -9.43 -33.77
C GLU A 117 -17.04 -8.96 -34.44
N ALA A 118 -17.74 -8.00 -33.83
CA ALA A 118 -18.94 -7.42 -34.42
C ALA A 118 -18.61 -6.58 -35.67
N LEU A 119 -17.53 -5.80 -35.61
CA LEU A 119 -17.05 -4.99 -36.73
C LEU A 119 -16.67 -5.87 -37.93
N GLU A 120 -15.92 -6.95 -37.69
CA GLU A 120 -15.55 -7.95 -38.71
C GLU A 120 -16.78 -8.58 -39.37
N LYS A 121 -17.81 -8.94 -38.60
CA LYS A 121 -19.06 -9.48 -39.16
C LYS A 121 -19.77 -8.46 -40.06
N ILE A 122 -19.80 -7.18 -39.66
CA ILE A 122 -20.41 -6.11 -40.47
C ILE A 122 -19.60 -5.88 -41.74
N HIS A 123 -18.26 -5.83 -41.63
CA HIS A 123 -17.37 -5.65 -42.77
C HIS A 123 -17.55 -6.75 -43.82
N ASN A 124 -17.57 -8.02 -43.38
CA ASN A 124 -17.78 -9.17 -44.26
C ASN A 124 -19.16 -9.14 -44.95
N LYS A 125 -20.23 -8.73 -44.24
CA LYS A 125 -21.56 -8.55 -44.84
C LYS A 125 -21.55 -7.44 -45.89
N LEU A 126 -21.01 -6.27 -45.56
CA LEU A 126 -20.93 -5.14 -46.51
C LEU A 126 -20.10 -5.50 -47.74
N GLN A 127 -19.00 -6.25 -47.58
CA GLN A 127 -18.20 -6.71 -48.72
C GLN A 127 -18.99 -7.67 -49.60
N LYS A 128 -19.80 -8.56 -49.02
CA LYS A 128 -20.68 -9.47 -49.77
C LYS A 128 -21.78 -8.71 -50.51
N GLU A 129 -22.44 -7.76 -49.85
CA GLU A 129 -23.46 -6.90 -50.47
C GLU A 129 -22.85 -6.08 -51.62
N ARG A 130 -21.69 -5.46 -51.41
CA ARG A 130 -20.98 -4.73 -52.48
C ARG A 130 -20.70 -5.62 -53.68
N LYS A 131 -20.16 -6.83 -53.47
CA LYS A 131 -19.90 -7.79 -54.56
C LYS A 131 -21.19 -8.17 -55.29
N MET A 132 -22.28 -8.39 -54.55
CA MET A 132 -23.59 -8.70 -55.15
C MET A 132 -24.10 -7.53 -55.99
N THR A 133 -24.03 -6.30 -55.48
CA THR A 133 -24.39 -5.09 -56.23
C THR A 133 -23.58 -4.97 -57.51
N THR A 134 -22.27 -5.17 -57.49
CA THR A 134 -21.43 -5.15 -58.70
C THR A 134 -21.85 -6.22 -59.71
N VAL A 135 -22.17 -7.44 -59.27
CA VAL A 135 -22.67 -8.49 -60.17
C VAL A 135 -24.01 -8.08 -60.80
N ILE A 136 -24.95 -7.55 -60.00
CA ILE A 136 -26.24 -7.06 -60.47
C ILE A 136 -26.06 -5.93 -61.48
N GLN A 137 -25.20 -4.94 -61.18
CA GLN A 137 -24.87 -3.83 -62.09
C GLN A 137 -24.33 -4.36 -63.42
N ASN A 138 -23.36 -5.29 -63.40
CA ASN A 138 -22.78 -5.90 -64.60
C ASN A 138 -23.83 -6.67 -65.42
N VAL A 139 -24.76 -7.39 -64.77
CA VAL A 139 -25.84 -8.10 -65.45
C VAL A 139 -26.79 -7.11 -66.14
N PHE A 140 -27.21 -6.04 -65.45
CA PHE A 140 -28.08 -5.03 -66.05
C PHE A 140 -27.42 -4.30 -67.23
N GLN A 141 -26.13 -3.94 -67.11
CA GLN A 141 -25.37 -3.37 -68.21
C GLN A 141 -25.36 -4.30 -69.44
N ASN A 142 -25.03 -5.57 -69.24
CA ASN A 142 -24.99 -6.55 -70.32
C ASN A 142 -26.35 -6.76 -70.99
N ILE A 143 -27.45 -6.77 -70.22
CA ILE A 143 -28.81 -6.87 -70.76
C ILE A 143 -29.14 -5.65 -71.62
N ILE A 144 -28.88 -4.43 -71.14
CA ILE A 144 -29.16 -3.21 -71.91
C ILE A 144 -28.37 -3.21 -73.21
N ILE A 145 -27.06 -3.47 -73.16
CA ILE A 145 -26.19 -3.51 -74.35
C ILE A 145 -26.61 -4.63 -75.31
N GLY A 146 -26.94 -5.83 -74.80
CA GLY A 146 -27.31 -7.00 -75.60
C GLY A 146 -28.72 -6.94 -76.21
N SER A 147 -29.62 -6.12 -75.66
CA SER A 147 -31.01 -5.98 -76.11
C SER A 147 -31.18 -5.28 -77.47
N ARG A 148 -30.10 -4.74 -78.06
CA ARG A 148 -30.08 -3.97 -79.32
C ARG A 148 -31.00 -2.73 -79.34
N VAL A 149 -31.46 -2.28 -78.17
CA VAL A 149 -32.11 -0.97 -78.00
C VAL A 149 -31.04 0.11 -78.17
N ASN A 150 -31.35 1.20 -78.90
CA ASN A 150 -30.41 2.31 -79.12
C ASN A 150 -30.28 3.19 -77.87
N TRP A 151 -29.71 2.62 -76.81
CA TRP A 151 -29.57 3.24 -75.48
C TRP A 151 -28.70 4.51 -75.50
N ALA A 152 -27.88 4.71 -76.54
CA ALA A 152 -27.05 5.91 -76.70
C ALA A 152 -27.84 7.13 -77.17
N GLU A 153 -28.98 6.92 -77.85
CA GLU A 153 -29.90 7.96 -78.31
C GLU A 153 -30.97 8.31 -77.27
N ASP A 154 -31.33 7.37 -76.38
CA ASP A 154 -32.22 7.64 -75.25
C ASP A 154 -31.45 8.29 -74.08
N PRO A 155 -31.75 9.55 -73.71
CA PRO A 155 -31.01 10.25 -72.66
C PRO A 155 -31.12 9.58 -71.28
N SER A 156 -32.21 8.87 -71.01
CA SER A 156 -32.48 8.22 -69.72
C SER A 156 -31.66 6.95 -69.59
N LEU A 157 -31.66 6.09 -70.62
CA LEU A 157 -30.86 4.87 -70.67
C LEU A 157 -29.36 5.18 -70.69
N LYS A 158 -28.94 6.21 -71.44
CA LYS A 158 -27.56 6.69 -71.43
C LYS A 158 -27.10 7.11 -70.03
N ALA A 159 -27.94 7.83 -69.28
CA ALA A 159 -27.62 8.22 -67.91
C ALA A 159 -27.49 7.01 -66.98
N ILE A 160 -28.38 6.01 -67.12
CA ILE A 160 -28.37 4.78 -66.30
C ILE A 160 -27.10 3.96 -66.58
N VAL A 161 -26.75 3.72 -67.84
CA VAL A 161 -25.55 2.95 -68.20
C VAL A 161 -24.27 3.64 -67.72
N LEU A 162 -24.16 4.96 -67.89
CA LEU A 162 -23.00 5.74 -67.44
C LEU A 162 -22.87 5.82 -65.91
N GLN A 163 -23.98 5.77 -65.17
CA GLN A 163 -23.93 5.67 -63.71
C GLN A 163 -23.44 4.30 -63.27
N LEU A 164 -23.93 3.23 -63.91
CA LEU A 164 -23.49 1.87 -63.62
C LEU A 164 -22.00 1.64 -63.91
N GLU A 165 -21.41 2.32 -64.91
CA GLU A 165 -19.97 2.24 -65.22
C GLU A 165 -19.07 2.97 -64.22
N LYS A 166 -19.57 4.04 -63.57
CA LYS A 166 -18.77 4.87 -62.64
C LYS A 166 -18.63 4.25 -61.25
N ASP A 167 -19.52 3.33 -60.89
CA ASP A 167 -19.63 2.75 -59.56
C ASP A 167 -18.94 1.35 -59.44
N VAL A 168 -18.08 0.99 -60.41
CA VAL A 168 -17.25 -0.23 -60.42
C VAL A 168 -15.88 -0.01 -59.79
#